data_AF-B3H6P6-F1
#
_entry.id   AF-B3H6P6-F1
#
_cell.length_a   1.000
_cell.length_b   1.000
_cell.length_c   1.000
_cell.angle_alpha   90.00
_cell.angle_beta   90.00
_cell.angle_gamma   90.00
#
_symmetry.space_group_name_H-M   'P 1'
#
loop_
_entity.id
_entity.type
_entity.pdbx_description
1 polymer ?
#
loop_
_entity_poly.entity_id
_entity_poly.type
_entity_poly.pdbx_seq_one_letter_code
_entity_poly.pdbx_strand_id
1 'polypeptide(L)'
;MYIQKYEVSLLIKGLSWSLFVLTSCVLDISLSFVQINSNPVAAEATILSLHQSPQPYKACRYILENSQVANARFQAAAAIRKSAIREWSFLATDDKGGLISFCLGYVMQHANSSEGYVLSKVSSVAAQLA
;
A
#
# COMPACT_ATOMS: atom_id res chain seq x y z
N MET A 1 -31.65 -3.96 -19.21
CA MET A 1 -30.44 -3.22 -18.75
C MET A 1 -30.05 -3.52 -17.29
N TYR A 2 -30.43 -4.68 -16.71
CA TYR A 2 -30.01 -5.06 -15.34
C TYR A 2 -28.76 -5.96 -15.31
N ILE A 3 -28.41 -6.59 -16.44
CA ILE A 3 -27.30 -7.55 -16.53
C ILE A 3 -25.93 -6.87 -16.43
N GLN A 4 -25.80 -5.62 -16.89
CA GLN A 4 -24.53 -4.91 -16.88
C GLN A 4 -24.03 -4.54 -15.47
N LYS A 5 -24.91 -4.28 -14.49
CA LYS A 5 -24.46 -3.93 -13.13
C LYS A 5 -23.76 -5.09 -12.41
N TYR A 6 -24.18 -6.33 -12.66
CA TYR A 6 -23.55 -7.49 -12.04
C TYR A 6 -22.21 -7.84 -12.68
N GLU A 7 -22.10 -7.73 -14.01
CA GLU A 7 -20.84 -7.95 -14.70
C GLU A 7 -19.77 -6.94 -14.30
N VAL A 8 -20.13 -5.66 -14.09
CA VAL A 8 -19.16 -4.69 -13.57
C VAL A 8 -18.72 -5.07 -12.15
N SER A 9 -19.64 -5.53 -11.29
CA SER A 9 -19.28 -5.98 -9.93
C SER A 9 -18.43 -7.25 -9.93
N LEU A 10 -18.62 -8.15 -10.91
CA LEU A 10 -17.83 -9.38 -11.04
C LEU A 10 -16.46 -9.11 -11.69
N LEU A 11 -16.39 -8.22 -12.69
CA LEU A 11 -15.14 -7.72 -13.26
C LEU A 11 -14.33 -6.95 -12.22
N ILE A 12 -14.96 -6.17 -11.34
CA ILE A 12 -14.30 -5.49 -10.21
C ILE A 12 -13.86 -6.48 -9.12
N LYS A 13 -14.50 -7.65 -8.97
CA LYS A 13 -13.97 -8.70 -8.09
C LYS A 13 -12.78 -9.45 -8.73
N GLY A 14 -12.77 -9.58 -10.06
CA GLY A 14 -11.72 -10.25 -10.82
C GLY A 14 -10.45 -9.43 -10.98
N LEU A 15 -10.57 -8.11 -11.20
CA LEU A 15 -9.49 -7.19 -10.86
C LEU A 15 -9.32 -7.31 -9.36
N SER A 16 -8.26 -8.00 -8.91
CA SER A 16 -7.94 -8.16 -7.48
C SER A 16 -8.35 -6.89 -6.75
N TRP A 17 -9.16 -6.98 -5.70
CA TRP A 17 -9.57 -5.82 -4.90
C TRP A 17 -8.38 -4.90 -4.57
N SER A 18 -7.18 -5.50 -4.46
CA SER A 18 -5.90 -4.82 -4.36
C SER A 18 -5.57 -3.89 -5.53
N LEU A 19 -5.89 -4.23 -6.78
CA LEU A 19 -5.74 -3.39 -7.97
C LEU A 19 -6.77 -2.25 -8.01
N PHE A 20 -7.99 -2.45 -7.53
CA PHE A 20 -8.96 -1.36 -7.41
C PHE A 20 -8.54 -0.36 -6.33
N VAL A 21 -8.14 -0.87 -5.16
CA VAL A 21 -7.55 -0.06 -4.10
C VAL A 21 -6.24 0.58 -4.57
N LEU A 22 -5.43 -0.10 -5.38
CA LEU A 22 -4.22 0.49 -5.97
C LEU A 22 -4.57 1.63 -6.90
N THR A 23 -5.54 1.44 -7.79
CA THR A 23 -6.00 2.49 -8.71
C THR A 23 -6.53 3.68 -7.92
N SER A 24 -7.39 3.46 -6.91
CA SER A 24 -7.88 4.55 -6.04
C SER A 24 -6.76 5.19 -5.22
N CYS A 25 -5.83 4.43 -4.65
CA CYS A 25 -4.70 4.98 -3.88
C CYS A 25 -3.78 5.80 -4.77
N VAL A 26 -3.44 5.31 -5.97
CA VAL A 26 -2.53 6.01 -6.88
C VAL A 26 -3.22 7.27 -7.41
N LEU A 27 -4.49 7.19 -7.81
CA LEU A 27 -5.23 8.35 -8.32
C LEU A 27 -5.46 9.40 -7.24
N ASP A 28 -5.89 9.00 -6.04
CA ASP A 28 -6.24 9.94 -4.97
C ASP A 28 -4.98 10.49 -4.28
N ILE A 29 -4.00 9.63 -3.98
CA ILE A 29 -2.82 10.09 -3.25
C ILE A 29 -1.89 10.92 -4.14
N SER A 30 -1.86 10.69 -5.47
CA SER A 30 -1.08 11.53 -6.40
C SER A 30 -1.46 13.02 -6.35
N LEU A 31 -2.58 13.40 -5.76
CA LEU A 31 -3.01 14.81 -5.69
C LEU A 31 -2.60 15.56 -4.42
N SER A 32 -1.82 14.96 -3.51
CA SER A 32 -1.55 15.53 -2.18
C SER A 32 -0.73 16.83 -2.14
N PHE A 33 -0.36 17.43 -3.29
CA PHE A 33 0.23 18.78 -3.30
C PHE A 33 -0.60 19.83 -4.05
N VAL A 34 -1.54 19.46 -4.92
CA VAL A 34 -2.07 20.46 -5.87
C VAL A 34 -3.35 21.16 -5.41
N GLN A 35 -4.23 20.56 -4.62
CA GLN A 35 -5.46 21.25 -4.21
C GLN A 35 -5.88 20.87 -2.81
N ILE A 36 -5.90 21.86 -1.92
CA ILE A 36 -6.47 21.90 -0.56
C ILE A 36 -7.98 21.53 -0.51
N ASN A 37 -8.55 20.98 -1.60
CA ASN A 37 -9.98 20.68 -1.72
C ASN A 37 -10.30 19.26 -2.25
N SER A 38 -9.30 18.39 -2.44
CA SER A 38 -9.55 16.98 -2.77
C SER A 38 -10.03 16.23 -1.54
N ASN A 39 -11.18 15.57 -1.64
CA ASN A 39 -11.97 14.98 -0.56
C ASN A 39 -11.12 14.14 0.44
N PRO A 40 -10.75 14.67 1.62
CA PRO A 40 -9.91 13.94 2.58
C PRO A 40 -10.60 12.65 3.05
N VAL A 41 -11.93 12.62 3.05
CA VAL A 41 -12.72 11.43 3.42
C VAL A 41 -12.51 10.31 2.40
N ALA A 42 -12.35 10.62 1.12
CA ALA A 42 -12.08 9.62 0.08
C ALA A 42 -10.66 9.03 0.22
N ALA A 43 -9.66 9.89 0.47
CA ALA A 43 -8.29 9.47 0.75
C ALA A 43 -8.25 8.54 1.98
N GLU A 44 -8.87 8.96 3.09
CA GLU A 44 -8.94 8.18 4.33
C GLU A 44 -9.65 6.85 4.12
N ALA A 45 -10.81 6.83 3.44
CA ALA A 45 -11.52 5.60 3.12
C ALA A 45 -10.68 4.63 2.28
N THR A 46 -9.88 5.17 1.35
CA THR A 46 -8.97 4.36 0.53
C THR A 46 -7.81 3.80 1.35
N ILE A 47 -7.20 4.59 2.23
CA ILE A 47 -6.16 4.14 3.16
C ILE A 47 -6.71 3.06 4.11
N LEU A 48 -7.92 3.25 4.63
CA LEU A 48 -8.59 2.24 5.46
C LEU A 48 -8.83 0.95 4.67
N SER A 49 -9.29 1.05 3.42
CA SER A 49 -9.50 -0.10 2.54
C SER A 49 -8.18 -0.83 2.24
N LEU A 50 -7.09 -0.10 2.02
CA LEU A 50 -5.75 -0.68 1.85
C LEU A 50 -5.31 -1.43 3.11
N HIS A 51 -5.53 -0.85 4.29
CA HIS A 51 -5.22 -1.49 5.57
C HIS A 51 -6.03 -2.75 5.83
N GLN A 52 -7.26 -2.82 5.32
CA GLN A 52 -8.18 -3.94 5.49
C GLN A 52 -8.05 -5.01 4.38
N SER A 53 -7.41 -4.69 3.25
CA SER A 53 -7.22 -5.63 2.16
C SER A 53 -6.42 -6.85 2.63
N PRO A 54 -6.78 -8.07 2.21
CA PRO A 54 -5.92 -9.22 2.37
C PRO A 54 -4.66 -9.06 1.51
N GLN A 55 -3.50 -9.44 2.04
CA GLN A 55 -2.21 -9.46 1.35
C GLN A 55 -1.93 -8.23 0.45
N PRO A 56 -1.97 -6.99 0.97
CA PRO A 56 -1.78 -5.79 0.17
C PRO A 56 -0.33 -5.58 -0.27
N TYR A 57 0.57 -6.54 -0.05
CA TYR A 57 2.02 -6.38 -0.25
C TYR A 57 2.38 -5.96 -1.66
N LYS A 58 1.75 -6.53 -2.69
CA LYS A 58 2.01 -6.14 -4.09
C LYS A 58 1.65 -4.67 -4.33
N ALA A 59 0.48 -4.25 -3.85
CA ALA A 59 0.02 -2.86 -3.95
C ALA A 59 0.94 -1.91 -3.16
N CYS A 60 1.31 -2.28 -1.94
CA CYS A 60 2.18 -1.46 -1.10
C CYS A 60 3.59 -1.32 -1.68
N ARG A 61 4.17 -2.40 -2.24
CA ARG A 61 5.45 -2.36 -2.95
C ARG A 61 5.39 -1.36 -4.11
N TYR A 62 4.35 -1.47 -4.94
CA TYR A 62 4.15 -0.54 -6.04
C TYR A 62 4.05 0.92 -5.57
N ILE A 63 3.26 1.21 -4.53
CA ILE A 63 3.14 2.56 -3.96
C ILE A 63 4.49 3.06 -3.44
N LEU A 64 5.23 2.22 -2.71
CA LEU A 64 6.56 2.57 -2.18
C LEU A 64 7.52 2.94 -3.30
N GLU A 65 7.56 2.18 -4.40
CA GLU A 65 8.51 2.37 -5.50
C GLU A 65 8.11 3.51 -6.45
N ASN A 66 6.81 3.78 -6.63
CA ASN A 66 6.34 4.67 -7.71
C ASN A 66 5.69 5.96 -7.24
N SER A 67 5.14 6.01 -6.02
CA SER A 67 4.43 7.21 -5.56
C SER A 67 5.39 8.35 -5.28
N GLN A 68 5.23 9.49 -5.94
CA GLN A 68 5.97 10.71 -5.62
C GLN A 68 5.54 11.33 -4.28
N VAL A 69 4.36 10.95 -3.77
CA VAL A 69 3.85 11.47 -2.51
C VAL A 69 4.38 10.64 -1.34
N ALA A 70 5.27 11.26 -0.56
CA ALA A 70 5.92 10.67 0.61
C ALA A 70 4.92 10.11 1.63
N ASN A 71 3.82 10.81 1.87
CA ASN A 71 2.76 10.34 2.79
C ASN A 71 2.10 9.05 2.27
N ALA A 72 1.94 8.87 0.95
CA ALA A 72 1.46 7.61 0.38
C ALA A 72 2.39 6.46 0.73
N ARG A 73 3.69 6.69 0.54
CA ARG A 73 4.75 5.71 0.80
C ARG A 73 4.77 5.35 2.28
N PHE A 74 4.61 6.33 3.16
CA PHE A 74 4.46 6.12 4.60
C PHE A 74 3.22 5.28 4.96
N GLN A 75 2.06 5.58 4.37
CA GLN A 75 0.83 4.81 4.60
C GLN A 75 0.93 3.38 4.04
N ALA A 76 1.57 3.20 2.87
CA ALA A 76 1.85 1.88 2.31
C ALA A 76 2.75 1.05 3.24
N ALA A 77 3.80 1.65 3.82
CA ALA A 77 4.62 0.98 4.82
C ALA A 77 3.80 0.59 6.08
N ALA A 78 2.94 1.49 6.56
CA ALA A 78 2.03 1.18 7.67
C ALA A 78 1.05 0.03 7.33
N ALA A 79 0.58 -0.04 6.08
CA ALA A 79 -0.29 -1.09 5.59
C ALA A 79 0.39 -2.46 5.53
N ILE A 80 1.65 -2.51 5.10
CA ILE A 80 2.47 -3.73 5.14
C ILE A 80 2.51 -4.25 6.58
N ARG A 81 2.88 -3.40 7.54
CA ARG A 81 2.95 -3.78 8.96
C ARG A 81 1.61 -4.31 9.49
N LYS A 82 0.53 -3.55 9.28
CA LYS A 82 -0.80 -3.93 9.78
C LYS A 82 -1.28 -5.25 9.20
N SER A 83 -1.00 -5.51 7.93
CA SER A 83 -1.42 -6.74 7.27
C SER A 83 -0.56 -7.92 7.70
N ALA A 84 0.76 -7.71 7.75
CA ALA A 84 1.70 -8.73 8.21
C ALA A 84 1.38 -9.18 9.64
N ILE A 85 1.12 -8.27 10.59
CA ILE A 85 0.74 -8.65 11.95
C ILE A 85 -0.49 -9.59 11.99
N ARG A 86 -1.46 -9.40 11.09
CA ARG A 86 -2.68 -10.23 11.07
C ARG A 86 -2.45 -11.60 10.44
N GLU A 87 -1.62 -11.68 9.41
CA GLU A 87 -1.53 -12.87 8.57
C GLU A 87 -0.14 -13.51 8.53
N TRP A 88 0.82 -13.05 9.36
CA TRP A 88 2.20 -13.54 9.37
C TRP A 88 2.28 -15.06 9.48
N SER A 89 1.53 -15.66 10.39
CA SER A 89 1.55 -17.12 10.60
C SER A 89 1.12 -17.92 9.36
N PHE A 90 0.29 -17.34 8.50
CA PHE A 90 -0.24 -17.97 7.29
C PHE A 90 0.56 -17.62 6.02
N LEU A 91 1.41 -16.60 6.10
CA LEU A 91 2.25 -16.19 4.97
C LEU A 91 3.33 -17.23 4.71
N ALA A 92 3.55 -17.57 3.45
CA ALA A 92 4.59 -18.52 3.05
C ALA A 92 5.98 -18.01 3.48
N THR A 93 6.88 -18.93 3.85
CA THR A 93 8.24 -18.58 4.29
C THR A 93 8.99 -17.73 3.27
N ASP A 94 8.84 -18.04 1.98
CA ASP A 94 9.46 -17.27 0.90
C ASP A 94 8.88 -15.86 0.80
N ASP A 95 7.56 -15.70 0.96
CA ASP A 95 6.90 -14.39 0.96
C ASP A 95 7.34 -13.54 2.15
N LYS A 96 7.53 -14.15 3.32
CA LYS A 96 8.10 -13.48 4.52
C LYS A 96 9.49 -12.94 4.24
N GLY A 97 10.39 -13.81 3.78
CA GLY A 97 11.77 -13.44 3.45
C GLY A 97 11.82 -12.36 2.36
N GLY A 98 10.99 -12.50 1.33
CA GLY A 98 10.86 -11.53 0.25
C GLY A 98 10.26 -10.18 0.68
N LEU A 99 9.43 -10.15 1.73
CA LEU A 99 8.89 -8.91 2.30
C LEU A 99 9.91 -8.16 3.15
N ILE A 100 10.63 -8.88 4.01
CA ILE A 100 11.73 -8.31 4.82
C ILE A 100 12.83 -7.77 3.90
N SER A 101 13.26 -8.58 2.93
CA SER A 101 14.33 -8.21 1.98
C SER A 101 13.95 -6.97 1.17
N PHE A 102 12.68 -6.87 0.77
CA PHE A 102 12.20 -5.68 0.07
C PHE A 102 12.22 -4.43 0.95
N CYS A 103 11.73 -4.50 2.19
CA CYS A 103 11.75 -3.35 3.09
C CYS A 103 13.19 -2.86 3.34
N LEU A 104 14.13 -3.79 3.59
CA LEU A 104 15.54 -3.46 3.75
C LEU A 104 16.15 -2.87 2.47
N GLY A 105 15.90 -3.52 1.33
CA GLY A 105 16.37 -3.04 0.03
C GLY A 105 15.83 -1.64 -0.32
N TYR A 106 14.57 -1.38 0.00
CA TYR A 106 13.96 -0.06 -0.19
C TYR A 106 14.67 1.00 0.65
N VAL A 107 14.89 0.73 1.94
CA VAL A 107 15.59 1.66 2.85
C VAL A 107 17.00 1.98 2.35
N MET A 108 17.76 0.96 1.93
CA MET A 108 19.12 1.15 1.44
C MET A 108 19.17 1.95 0.14
N GLN A 109 18.27 1.67 -0.81
CA GLN A 109 18.18 2.42 -2.07
C GLN A 109 17.81 3.88 -1.87
N HIS A 110 17.03 4.18 -0.83
CA HIS A 110 16.55 5.53 -0.54
C HIS A 110 17.27 6.18 0.65
N ALA A 111 18.42 5.65 1.10
CA ALA A 111 19.10 6.09 2.32
C ALA A 111 19.46 7.59 2.32
N ASN A 112 19.66 8.18 1.14
CA ASN A 112 19.98 9.59 0.96
C ASN A 112 18.75 10.48 0.72
N SER A 113 17.53 9.93 0.82
CA SER A 113 16.30 10.70 0.67
C SER A 113 16.12 11.67 1.84
N SER A 114 15.62 12.88 1.56
CA SER A 114 15.22 13.85 2.58
C SER A 114 14.00 13.40 3.40
N GLU A 115 13.28 12.38 2.94
CA GLU A 115 12.03 11.89 3.54
C GLU A 115 12.32 10.83 4.63
N GLY A 116 13.18 11.17 5.59
CA GLY A 116 13.66 10.24 6.62
C GLY A 116 12.55 9.57 7.44
N TYR A 117 11.37 10.20 7.57
CA TYR A 117 10.22 9.62 8.25
C TYR A 117 9.58 8.42 7.50
N VAL A 118 9.68 8.38 6.17
CA VAL A 118 9.24 7.24 5.36
C VAL A 118 10.22 6.09 5.59
N LEU A 119 11.53 6.37 5.53
CA LEU A 119 12.57 5.37 5.76
C LEU A 119 12.49 4.80 7.17
N SER A 120 12.33 5.65 8.18
CA SER A 120 12.20 5.19 9.57
C SER A 120 10.99 4.27 9.76
N LYS A 121 9.87 4.56 9.08
CA LYS A 121 8.70 3.68 9.08
C LYS A 121 9.03 2.34 8.44
N VAL A 122 9.61 2.32 7.24
CA VAL A 122 9.93 1.08 6.52
C VAL A 122 10.96 0.24 7.28
N SER A 123 12.01 0.87 7.84
CA SER A 123 12.99 0.21 8.71
C SER A 123 12.33 -0.39 9.95
N SER A 124 11.40 0.33 10.57
CA SER A 124 10.62 -0.19 11.72
C SER A 124 9.75 -1.39 11.32
N VAL A 125 9.21 -1.41 10.10
CA VAL A 125 8.49 -2.58 9.57
C VAL A 125 9.46 -3.75 9.40
N ALA A 126 10.58 -3.55 8.71
CA ALA A 126 11.59 -4.60 8.51
C ALA A 126 12.03 -5.22 9.84
N ALA A 127 12.35 -4.38 10.84
CA ALA A 127 12.77 -4.83 12.16
C ALA A 127 11.70 -5.60 12.95
N GLN A 128 10.41 -5.36 12.69
CA GLN A 128 9.32 -6.09 13.33
C GLN A 128 8.99 -7.42 12.64
N LEU A 129 9.38 -7.57 11.38
CA LEU A 129 9.13 -8.77 10.58
C LEU A 129 10.30 -9.75 10.60
N ALA A 130 11.51 -9.26 10.87
CA ALA A 130 12.71 -10.08 11.10
C ALA A 130 12.64 -10.79 12.45
#